data_AF-A0A7X0BPS5-F1
#
_entry.id   AF-A0A7X0BPS5-F1
#
_cell.length_a   1.000
_cell.length_b   1.000
_cell.length_c   1.000
_cell.angle_alpha   90.00
_cell.angle_beta   90.00
_cell.angle_gamma   90.00
#
_symmetry.space_group_name_H-M   'P 1'
#
loop_
_entity.id
_entity.type
_entity.pdbx_description
1 polymer ?
#
loop_
_entity_poly.entity_id
_entity_poly.type
_entity_poly.pdbx_seq_one_letter_code
_entity_poly.pdbx_strand_id
1 'polypeptide(L)'
;MRWCRGRAQRGNGRGGVNALISLDLSRVLDGLHQGGLSAAALFAVQPVELGDWQGVSLSLTDLCLDRQGRLLFSAAAEDTTSSYHDGACAGSVIGCLDAGKVSQQWPLAGQAKIEGLVMLADGSLRLVNDPDDRQQRSRLFRLDLPQF
;
A
#
# COMPACT_ATOMS: atom_id res chain seq x y z
N MET A 1 23.44 -10.88 3.75
CA MET A 1 22.28 -9.96 3.71
C MET A 1 21.02 -10.79 3.51
N ARG A 2 20.13 -10.84 4.51
CA ARG A 2 18.80 -11.46 4.35
C ARG A 2 17.89 -10.41 3.70
N TRP A 3 17.37 -10.73 2.51
CA TRP A 3 16.35 -9.93 1.87
C TRP A 3 15.00 -10.25 2.52
N CYS A 4 14.45 -9.32 3.31
CA CYS A 4 13.04 -9.37 3.72
C CYS A 4 12.26 -8.45 2.77
N ARG A 5 11.35 -9.01 1.96
CA ARG A 5 10.37 -8.20 1.24
C ARG A 5 9.12 -8.10 2.11
N GLY A 6 8.73 -6.89 2.48
CA GLY A 6 7.50 -6.63 3.23
C GLY A 6 6.28 -6.77 2.33
N ARG A 7 5.20 -7.35 2.84
CA ARG A 7 3.85 -7.24 2.27
C ARG A 7 3.04 -6.24 3.11
N ALA A 8 2.17 -5.49 2.47
CA ALA A 8 1.12 -4.76 3.18
C ALA A 8 -0.05 -5.70 3.48
N GLN A 9 -0.53 -5.67 4.72
CA GLN A 9 -1.87 -6.09 5.09
C GLN A 9 -2.80 -4.89 4.97
N ARG A 10 -3.82 -5.02 4.13
CA ARG A 10 -4.90 -4.03 4.04
C ARG A 10 -5.84 -4.17 5.22
N GLY A 11 -6.13 -3.05 5.89
CA GLY A 11 -7.06 -2.99 7.02
C GLY A 11 -8.53 -2.94 6.58
N ASN A 12 -9.02 -3.96 5.87
CA ASN A 12 -10.41 -3.96 5.37
C ASN A 12 -11.46 -4.03 6.48
N GLY A 13 -12.51 -3.21 6.35
CA GLY A 13 -13.70 -3.27 7.20
C GLY A 13 -13.56 -2.60 8.57
N ARG A 14 -14.64 -2.68 9.36
CA ARG A 14 -14.71 -2.01 10.67
C ARG A 14 -13.72 -2.65 11.66
N GLY A 15 -12.72 -1.88 12.10
CA GLY A 15 -11.67 -2.36 12.99
C GLY A 15 -10.49 -3.05 12.26
N GLY A 16 -10.43 -2.95 10.94
CA GLY A 16 -9.29 -3.44 10.16
C GLY A 16 -8.00 -2.69 10.53
N VAL A 17 -6.90 -3.43 10.66
CA VAL A 17 -5.59 -2.90 11.02
C VAL A 17 -4.67 -3.01 9.80
N ASN A 18 -4.11 -1.88 9.37
CA ASN A 18 -3.03 -1.89 8.39
C ASN A 18 -1.76 -2.42 9.06
N ALA A 19 -1.00 -3.26 8.36
CA ALA A 19 0.26 -3.77 8.90
C ALA A 19 1.31 -4.03 7.82
N LEU A 20 2.58 -3.91 8.19
CA LEU A 20 3.69 -4.46 7.43
C LEU A 20 3.97 -5.88 7.90
N ILE A 21 3.91 -6.82 6.97
CA ILE A 21 4.25 -8.23 7.20
C ILE A 21 5.62 -8.48 6.59
N SER A 22 6.62 -8.74 7.45
CA SER A 22 7.95 -9.15 7.01
C SER A 22 8.04 -10.67 6.97
N LEU A 23 8.49 -11.21 5.85
CA LEU A 23 8.70 -12.64 5.66
C LEU A 23 10.17 -12.93 5.39
N ASP A 24 10.65 -14.06 5.91
CA ASP A 24 11.95 -14.62 5.54
C ASP A 24 11.87 -15.20 4.14
N LEU A 25 12.51 -14.53 3.17
CA LEU A 25 12.44 -14.91 1.77
C LEU A 25 12.91 -16.35 1.51
N SER A 26 13.96 -16.82 2.21
CA SER A 26 14.47 -18.18 1.99
C SER A 26 13.42 -19.23 2.36
N ARG A 27 12.80 -19.06 3.53
CA ARG A 27 11.74 -19.96 4.01
C ARG A 27 10.47 -19.88 3.17
N VAL A 28 10.13 -18.68 2.65
CA VAL A 28 9.02 -18.53 1.70
C VAL A 28 9.29 -19.33 0.44
N LEU A 29 10.46 -19.18 -0.17
CA LEU A 29 10.80 -19.87 -1.42
C LEU A 29 10.85 -21.39 -1.24
N ASP A 30 11.47 -21.87 -0.16
CA ASP A 30 11.55 -23.30 0.15
C ASP A 30 10.15 -23.89 0.36
N GLY A 31 9.30 -23.20 1.12
CA GLY A 31 7.91 -23.63 1.36
C GLY A 31 7.09 -23.69 0.07
N LEU A 32 7.17 -22.65 -0.76
CA LEU A 32 6.49 -22.63 -2.06
C LEU A 32 6.95 -23.78 -2.96
N HIS A 33 8.24 -24.11 -2.95
CA HIS A 33 8.78 -25.28 -3.69
C HIS A 33 8.23 -26.61 -3.16
N GLN A 34 7.94 -26.69 -1.86
CA GLN A 34 7.35 -27.87 -1.20
C GLN A 34 5.81 -27.88 -1.23
N GLY A 35 5.19 -26.90 -1.90
CA GLY A 35 3.73 -26.81 -2.05
C GLY A 35 2.98 -26.18 -0.87
N GLY A 36 3.66 -25.48 0.05
CA GLY A 36 3.00 -24.84 1.18
C GLY A 36 3.82 -23.77 1.90
N LEU A 37 3.17 -22.68 2.31
CA LEU A 37 3.82 -21.63 3.11
C LEU A 37 3.65 -21.92 4.60
N SER A 38 4.76 -22.05 5.33
CA SER A 38 4.75 -22.24 6.78
C SER A 38 4.73 -20.91 7.53
N ALA A 39 4.06 -20.89 8.69
CA ALA A 39 4.12 -19.76 9.63
C ALA A 39 5.57 -19.47 10.10
N ALA A 40 6.48 -20.44 10.01
CA ALA A 40 7.90 -20.22 10.29
C ALA A 40 8.58 -19.23 9.33
N ALA A 41 7.95 -18.90 8.19
CA ALA A 41 8.42 -17.85 7.30
C ALA A 41 8.06 -16.44 7.79
N LEU A 42 7.12 -16.30 8.73
CA LEU A 42 6.74 -15.02 9.31
C LEU A 42 7.86 -14.51 10.22
N PHE A 43 8.39 -13.33 9.88
CA PHE A 43 9.44 -12.68 10.66
C PHE A 43 8.87 -11.64 11.62
N ALA A 44 7.97 -10.77 11.14
CA ALA A 44 7.33 -9.74 11.95
C ALA A 44 5.99 -9.31 11.36
N VAL A 45 5.08 -8.88 12.23
CA VAL A 45 3.86 -8.14 11.87
C VAL A 45 3.92 -6.82 12.64
N GLN A 46 3.99 -5.72 11.91
CA GLN A 46 4.04 -4.38 12.51
C GLN A 46 2.79 -3.61 12.11
N PRO A 47 1.88 -3.29 13.04
CA PRO A 47 0.77 -2.39 12.77
C PRO A 47 1.24 -1.02 12.29
N VAL A 48 0.49 -0.42 11.37
CA VAL A 48 0.73 0.91 10.83
C VAL A 48 -0.53 1.76 10.99
N GLU A 49 -0.40 2.87 11.69
CA GLU A 49 -1.46 3.86 11.81
C GLU A 49 -1.36 4.85 10.64
N LEU A 50 -2.39 4.86 9.77
CA LEU A 50 -2.44 5.75 8.60
C LEU A 50 -3.28 7.01 8.83
N GLY A 51 -4.20 6.98 9.79
CA GLY A 51 -5.23 8.01 9.95
C GLY A 51 -6.42 7.82 9.00
N ASP A 52 -7.12 8.92 8.73
CA ASP A 52 -8.30 8.98 7.87
C ASP A 52 -8.19 10.10 6.82
N TRP A 53 -8.99 9.97 5.78
CA TRP A 53 -9.25 11.00 4.78
C TRP A 53 -10.69 11.48 4.92
N GLN A 54 -10.88 12.69 5.43
CA GLN A 54 -12.20 13.31 5.62
C GLN A 54 -13.16 12.41 6.43
N GLY A 55 -12.64 11.71 7.45
CA GLY A 55 -13.41 10.79 8.30
C GLY A 55 -13.50 9.35 7.79
N VAL A 56 -12.96 9.04 6.61
CA VAL A 56 -12.91 7.68 6.05
C VAL A 56 -11.52 7.08 6.27
N SER A 57 -11.43 5.96 6.99
CA SER A 57 -10.16 5.31 7.32
C SER A 57 -9.32 4.98 6.07
N LEU A 58 -8.03 5.31 6.12
CA LEU A 58 -7.08 4.94 5.07
C LEU A 58 -6.65 3.47 5.21
N SER A 59 -6.53 2.78 4.07
CA SER A 59 -6.07 1.40 3.99
C SER A 59 -4.91 1.26 3.00
N LEU A 60 -3.83 0.57 3.39
CA LEU A 60 -2.67 0.31 2.52
C LEU A 60 -3.11 -0.47 1.28
N THR A 61 -2.71 0.01 0.10
CA THR A 61 -3.02 -0.65 -1.17
C THR A 61 -1.79 -1.23 -1.85
N ASP A 62 -0.63 -0.55 -1.78
CA ASP A 62 0.62 -1.06 -2.34
C ASP A 62 1.85 -0.43 -1.63
N LEU A 63 3.03 -1.05 -1.83
CA LEU A 63 4.31 -0.64 -1.27
C LEU A 63 5.40 -0.64 -2.35
N CYS A 64 6.27 0.36 -2.33
CA CYS A 64 7.53 0.30 -3.08
C CYS A 64 8.69 0.89 -2.27
N LEU A 65 9.92 0.65 -2.70
CA LEU A 65 11.09 1.31 -2.11
C LEU A 65 11.42 2.56 -2.92
N ASP A 66 11.83 3.62 -2.21
CA ASP A 66 12.48 4.75 -2.85
C ASP A 66 13.97 4.43 -3.15
N ARG A 67 14.68 5.40 -3.74
CA ARG A 67 16.11 5.23 -4.07
C ARG A 67 17.04 5.11 -2.87
N GLN A 68 16.60 5.51 -1.68
CA GLN A 68 17.35 5.43 -0.44
C GLN A 68 16.99 4.15 0.34
N GLY A 69 16.08 3.32 -0.18
CA GLY A 69 15.60 2.11 0.49
C GLY A 69 14.54 2.40 1.56
N ARG A 70 13.98 3.60 1.61
CA ARG A 70 12.82 3.93 2.45
C ARG A 70 11.56 3.35 1.82
N LEU A 71 10.62 2.95 2.67
CA LEU A 71 9.39 2.32 2.21
C LEU A 71 8.34 3.40 1.90
N LEU A 72 7.97 3.52 0.63
CA LEU A 72 6.82 4.30 0.19
C LEU A 72 5.58 3.42 0.16
N PHE A 73 4.42 4.01 0.40
CA PHE A 73 3.13 3.35 0.30
C PHE A 73 2.12 4.17 -0.48
N SER A 74 1.17 3.49 -1.10
CA SER A 74 -0.14 4.08 -1.43
C SER A 74 -1.18 3.59 -0.44
N ALA A 75 -2.13 4.46 -0.11
CA ALA A 75 -3.31 4.09 0.66
C ALA A 75 -4.55 4.78 0.10
N ALA A 76 -5.68 4.08 0.14
CA ALA A 76 -6.97 4.58 -0.32
C ALA A 76 -7.97 4.64 0.84
N ALA A 77 -8.84 5.63 0.80
CA ALA A 77 -9.99 5.75 1.68
C ALA A 77 -11.23 5.30 0.88
N GLU A 78 -11.73 4.12 1.19
CA GLU A 78 -12.93 3.56 0.56
C GLU A 78 -14.09 3.69 1.54
N ASP A 79 -15.14 4.41 1.14
CA ASP A 79 -16.34 4.51 1.98
C ASP A 79 -17.16 3.23 1.83
N THR A 80 -16.94 2.29 2.75
CA THR A 80 -17.71 1.04 2.83
C THR A 80 -19.01 1.18 3.62
N THR A 81 -19.39 2.38 4.07
CA THR A 81 -20.57 2.60 4.93
C THR A 81 -21.82 3.05 4.18
N SER A 82 -21.69 3.51 2.93
CA SER A 82 -22.85 3.77 2.07
C SER A 82 -23.30 2.49 1.36
N SER A 83 -24.39 1.89 1.83
CA SER A 83 -25.09 0.80 1.13
C SER A 83 -25.76 1.24 -0.19
N TYR A 84 -25.56 2.49 -0.60
CA TYR A 84 -26.16 3.12 -1.78
C TYR A 84 -25.15 3.43 -2.89
N HIS A 85 -23.86 3.53 -2.57
CA HIS A 85 -22.77 3.71 -3.53
C HIS A 85 -21.78 2.59 -3.29
N ASP A 86 -21.60 1.70 -4.26
CA ASP A 86 -20.54 0.68 -4.23
C ASP A 86 -19.20 1.33 -3.90
N GLY A 87 -18.73 1.19 -2.65
CA GLY A 87 -17.34 1.33 -2.20
C GLY A 87 -16.52 2.48 -2.80
N ALA A 88 -17.13 3.64 -3.07
CA ALA A 88 -16.46 4.68 -3.84
C ALA A 88 -15.21 5.17 -3.09
N CYS A 89 -14.08 5.24 -3.81
CA CYS A 89 -12.84 5.77 -3.28
C CYS A 89 -12.98 7.28 -3.03
N ALA A 90 -13.02 7.68 -1.76
CA ALA A 90 -13.09 9.08 -1.33
C ALA A 90 -11.79 9.84 -1.61
N GLY A 91 -10.67 9.13 -1.70
CA GLY A 91 -9.36 9.70 -2.00
C GLY A 91 -8.23 8.69 -1.81
N SER A 92 -7.05 9.03 -2.34
CA SER A 92 -5.82 8.28 -2.12
C SER A 92 -4.70 9.19 -1.64
N VAL A 93 -3.76 8.62 -0.90
CA VAL A 93 -2.53 9.28 -0.45
C VAL A 93 -1.32 8.45 -0.88
N ILE A 94 -0.20 9.13 -1.11
CA ILE A 94 1.12 8.51 -1.09
C ILE A 94 1.76 8.87 0.23
N GLY A 95 2.51 7.97 0.84
CA GLY A 95 3.26 8.30 2.05
C GLY A 95 4.58 7.57 2.13
N CYS A 96 5.36 7.95 3.14
CA CYS A 96 6.63 7.33 3.47
C CYS A 96 6.55 6.74 4.88
N LEU A 97 7.12 5.57 5.06
CA LEU A 97 7.30 4.92 6.34
C LEU A 97 8.78 5.04 6.76
N ASP A 98 8.98 5.39 8.02
CA ASP A 98 10.27 5.35 8.69
C ASP A 98 10.12 4.55 10.00
N ALA A 99 10.97 3.53 10.17
CA ALA A 99 10.84 2.53 11.24
C ALA A 99 9.40 1.98 11.42
N GLY A 100 8.66 1.88 10.30
CA GLY A 100 7.26 1.44 10.23
C GLY A 100 6.24 2.36 10.89
N LYS A 101 6.60 3.64 11.08
CA LYS A 101 5.66 4.74 11.35
C LYS A 101 5.56 5.64 10.12
N VAL A 102 4.40 6.25 9.92
CA VAL A 102 4.23 7.25 8.87
C VAL A 102 5.08 8.46 9.21
N SER A 103 6.05 8.76 8.34
CA SER A 103 6.86 9.98 8.45
C SER A 103 6.29 11.13 7.63
N GLN A 104 5.69 10.82 6.48
CA GLN A 104 5.08 11.81 5.57
C GLN A 104 3.89 11.22 4.81
N GLN A 105 2.93 12.09 4.46
CA GLN A 105 1.80 11.77 3.59
C GLN A 105 1.51 12.93 2.64
N TRP A 106 1.20 12.60 1.39
CA TRP A 106 0.80 13.51 0.33
C TRP A 106 -0.55 13.07 -0.23
N PRO A 107 -1.60 13.84 0.03
CA PRO A 107 -2.87 13.70 -0.65
C PRO A 107 -2.73 13.78 -2.16
N LEU A 108 -3.41 12.87 -2.86
CA LEU A 108 -3.55 12.96 -4.31
C LEU A 108 -4.82 13.73 -4.67
N ALA A 109 -4.75 14.53 -5.74
CA ALA A 109 -5.91 15.22 -6.27
C ALA A 109 -6.86 14.22 -6.94
N GLY A 110 -8.15 14.32 -6.62
CA GLY A 110 -9.20 13.48 -7.20
C GLY A 110 -9.49 12.20 -6.41
N GLN A 111 -10.41 11.40 -6.95
CA GLN A 111 -11.01 10.22 -6.32
C GLN A 111 -10.56 8.92 -6.99
N ALA A 112 -9.28 8.84 -7.37
CA ALA A 112 -8.72 7.63 -7.96
C ALA A 112 -8.19 6.72 -6.86
N LYS A 113 -8.66 5.47 -6.81
CA LYS A 113 -8.13 4.42 -5.93
C LYS A 113 -6.81 3.92 -6.46
N ILE A 114 -5.70 4.36 -5.88
CA ILE A 114 -4.37 3.91 -6.31
C ILE A 114 -4.10 2.54 -5.71
N GLU A 115 -3.81 1.56 -6.56
CA GLU A 115 -3.50 0.17 -6.16
C GLU A 115 -2.13 -0.32 -6.63
N GLY A 116 -1.40 0.49 -7.39
CA GLY A 116 -0.03 0.18 -7.74
C GLY A 116 0.85 1.42 -7.71
N LEU A 117 2.05 1.29 -7.14
CA LEU A 117 3.08 2.31 -7.20
C LEU A 117 4.48 1.74 -7.46
N VAL A 118 5.29 2.49 -8.19
CA VAL A 118 6.72 2.19 -8.36
C VAL A 118 7.54 3.47 -8.53
N MET A 119 8.68 3.55 -7.86
CA MET A 119 9.68 4.59 -8.12
C MET A 119 10.58 4.21 -9.28
N LEU A 120 10.68 5.11 -10.27
CA LEU A 120 11.56 4.93 -11.41
C LEU A 120 12.96 5.48 -11.15
N ALA A 121 13.90 5.10 -12.03
CA ALA A 121 15.28 5.58 -12.00
C ALA A 121 15.42 7.09 -12.23
N ASP A 122 14.40 7.77 -12.77
CA ASP A 122 14.34 9.23 -12.90
C ASP A 122 13.79 9.92 -11.63
N GLY A 123 13.30 9.14 -10.64
CA GLY A 123 12.89 9.61 -9.32
C GLY A 123 11.42 9.96 -9.24
N SER A 124 10.73 9.91 -10.39
CA SER A 124 9.29 10.02 -10.43
C SER A 124 8.63 8.72 -10.00
N LEU A 125 7.44 8.84 -9.42
CA LEU A 125 6.56 7.71 -9.20
C LEU A 125 5.70 7.46 -10.44
N ARG A 126 5.46 6.19 -10.73
CA ARG A 126 4.34 5.76 -11.57
C ARG A 126 3.29 5.16 -10.66
N LEU A 127 2.05 5.60 -10.85
CA LEU A 127 0.89 5.13 -10.10
C LEU A 127 -0.13 4.55 -11.07
N VAL A 128 -0.84 3.51 -10.67
CA VAL A 128 -1.98 2.97 -11.42
C VAL A 128 -3.20 2.90 -10.50
N ASN A 129 -4.37 3.27 -11.03
CA ASN A 129 -5.61 3.13 -10.29
C ASN A 129 -6.35 1.83 -10.63
N ASP A 130 -7.11 1.32 -9.67
CA ASP A 130 -8.19 0.37 -9.91
C ASP A 130 -9.52 1.16 -9.93
N PRO A 131 -10.26 1.19 -11.05
CA PRO A 131 -11.55 1.84 -11.09
C PRO A 131 -12.69 1.04 -10.44
N ASP A 132 -12.44 -0.18 -9.96
CA ASP A 132 -13.44 -1.12 -9.43
C ASP A 132 -14.57 -1.47 -10.43
N ASP A 133 -14.45 -1.04 -11.70
CA ASP A 133 -15.35 -1.35 -12.82
C ASP A 133 -14.56 -2.02 -13.95
N ARG A 134 -14.97 -3.26 -14.29
CA ARG A 134 -14.37 -4.06 -15.36
C ARG A 134 -14.47 -3.42 -16.74
N GLN A 135 -15.40 -2.50 -16.96
CA GLN A 135 -15.56 -1.78 -18.21
C GLN A 135 -14.68 -0.52 -18.29
N GLN A 136 -14.18 -0.04 -17.15
CA GLN A 136 -13.31 1.12 -17.09
C GLN A 136 -11.84 0.72 -17.15
N ARG A 137 -11.06 1.43 -17.96
CA ARG A 137 -9.60 1.22 -18.05
C ARG A 137 -8.90 1.92 -16.89
N SER A 138 -7.95 1.23 -16.27
CA SER A 138 -6.96 1.86 -15.40
C SER A 138 -6.17 2.94 -16.15
N ARG A 139 -5.76 3.97 -15.42
CA ARG A 139 -4.93 5.07 -15.88
C ARG A 139 -3.56 4.97 -15.23
N LEU A 140 -2.53 5.32 -16.00
CA LEU A 140 -1.17 5.48 -15.51
C LEU A 140 -0.92 6.95 -15.20
N PHE A 141 -0.54 7.25 -13.97
CA PHE A 141 -0.19 8.60 -13.52
C PHE A 141 1.31 8.71 -13.31
N ARG A 142 1.81 9.94 -13.43
CA ARG A 142 3.16 10.33 -13.01
C ARG A 142 3.03 11.31 -11.86
N LEU A 143 3.82 11.09 -10.82
CA LEU A 143 3.95 12.00 -9.69
C LEU A 143 5.42 12.29 -9.43
N ASP A 144 5.77 13.57 -9.34
CA ASP A 144 7.07 14.00 -8.85
C ASP A 144 6.88 14.37 -7.37
N LEU A 145 7.55 13.65 -6.46
CA LEU A 145 7.47 13.93 -5.02
C LEU A 145 8.28 15.19 -4.69
N PRO A 146 7.86 15.97 -3.68
CA PRO A 146 8.71 17.03 -3.13
C PRO A 146 10.07 16.45 -2.71
N GLN A 147 11.16 17.18 -3.00
CA GLN A 147 12.49 16.78 -2.53
C GLN A 147 12.59 16.96 -1.01
N PHE A 148 13.36 16.09 -0.36
CA PHE A 148 13.62 16.06 1.07
C PHE A 148 15.01 16.62 1.37
#